data_AF-A0A7X6NTK7-F1
#
_entry.id   AF-A0A7X6NTK7-F1
#
_cell.length_a   1.000
_cell.length_b   1.000
_cell.length_c   1.000
_cell.angle_alpha   90.00
_cell.angle_beta   90.00
_cell.angle_gamma   90.00
#
_symmetry.space_group_name_H-M   'P 1'
#
loop_
_entity.id
_entity.type
_entity.pdbx_description
1 polymer ?
#
loop_
_entity_poly.entity_id
_entity_poly.type
_entity_poly.pdbx_seq_one_letter_code
_entity_poly.pdbx_strand_id
1 'polypeptide(L)'
;PGLRHVSWDDQSDAERSPAARLARGEILVVFPEGASDGDGVVHKGHARFVALALSTGVTIVPAALVPLKARDALPEFRYRLRIGEAIETTRFAGDQLPSDVLEGFILRGLTDLVMTRISQLAGRRYLDSYAGEAKKRQVLGRSIGLSEWREQRAERRTAEEHRRASEAELARLLDEQDAAIMDEAIEAARQQAERAALTEQRARAARRNQAQTPDGDG
;
A
#
# COMPACT_ATOMS: atom_id res chain seq x y z
N PRO A 1 26.33 -9.58 6.79
CA PRO A 1 24.98 -9.25 7.33
C PRO A 1 24.21 -10.52 7.73
N GLY A 2 23.90 -10.70 9.02
CA GLY A 2 23.13 -11.85 9.52
C GLY A 2 21.63 -11.56 9.54
N LEU A 3 20.81 -12.54 9.16
CA LEU A 3 19.36 -12.52 9.36
C LEU A 3 19.07 -12.55 10.87
N ARG A 4 18.25 -11.61 11.34
CA ARG A 4 17.82 -11.56 12.75
C ARG A 4 16.31 -11.63 12.78
N HIS A 5 15.78 -12.46 13.66
CA HIS A 5 14.36 -12.49 13.94
C HIS A 5 13.98 -11.28 14.80
N VAL A 6 12.89 -10.62 14.45
CA VAL A 6 12.35 -9.46 15.17
C VAL A 6 10.92 -9.80 15.57
N SER A 7 10.62 -9.68 16.86
CA SER A 7 9.25 -9.83 17.34
C SER A 7 8.46 -8.55 17.08
N TRP A 8 7.19 -8.68 16.68
CA TRP A 8 6.29 -7.55 16.50
C TRP A 8 5.89 -6.88 17.81
N ASP A 9 5.98 -7.60 18.93
CA ASP A 9 5.45 -7.17 20.24
C ASP A 9 6.56 -6.89 21.26
N ASP A 10 7.83 -6.85 20.84
CA ASP A 10 8.93 -6.53 21.75
C ASP A 10 8.96 -5.03 22.07
N GLN A 11 8.17 -4.63 23.07
CA GLN A 11 8.15 -3.28 23.64
C GLN A 11 9.26 -3.06 24.67
N SER A 12 10.02 -4.10 25.02
CA SER A 12 11.01 -4.05 26.11
C SER A 12 12.31 -3.37 25.70
N ASP A 13 12.57 -3.26 24.40
CA ASP A 13 13.78 -2.67 23.87
C ASP A 13 13.45 -1.79 22.65
N ALA A 14 13.29 -0.49 22.87
CA ALA A 14 12.91 0.49 21.85
C ALA A 14 13.85 0.43 20.61
N GLU A 15 15.11 0.03 20.82
CA GLU A 15 16.11 -0.12 19.76
C GLU A 15 15.88 -1.36 18.85
N ARG A 16 15.16 -2.38 19.33
CA ARG A 16 14.89 -3.62 18.58
C ARG A 16 13.57 -3.61 17.84
N SER A 17 12.70 -2.62 18.11
CA SER A 17 11.42 -2.50 17.45
C SER A 17 11.56 -2.48 15.91
N PRO A 18 10.61 -3.06 15.15
CA PRO A 18 10.62 -2.99 13.69
C PRO A 18 10.80 -1.56 13.15
N ALA A 19 10.12 -0.58 13.75
CA ALA A 19 10.22 0.82 13.38
C ALA A 19 11.63 1.39 13.58
N ALA A 20 12.28 1.11 14.72
CA ALA A 20 13.64 1.55 14.98
C ALA A 20 14.67 0.94 14.01
N ARG A 21 14.46 -0.31 13.58
CA ARG A 21 15.32 -0.95 12.57
C ARG A 21 15.17 -0.28 11.20
N LEU A 22 13.94 0.01 10.78
CA LEU A 22 13.67 0.74 9.55
C LEU A 22 14.30 2.15 9.59
N ALA A 23 14.20 2.85 10.72
CA ALA A 23 14.80 4.17 10.91
C ALA A 23 16.34 4.16 10.78
N ARG A 24 17.00 3.02 11.04
CA ARG A 24 18.45 2.81 10.82
C ARG A 24 18.82 2.39 9.40
N GLY A 25 17.85 2.34 8.48
CA GLY A 25 18.06 1.87 7.11
C GLY A 25 18.22 0.36 6.99
N GLU A 26 17.77 -0.42 7.98
CA GLU A 26 17.75 -1.87 7.89
C GLU A 26 16.57 -2.36 7.04
N ILE A 27 16.72 -3.53 6.42
CA ILE A 27 15.65 -4.18 5.64
C ILE A 27 14.86 -5.12 6.55
N LEU A 28 13.53 -5.03 6.48
CA LEU A 28 12.62 -6.00 7.10
C LEU A 28 12.02 -6.92 6.03
N VAL A 29 12.10 -8.23 6.29
CA VAL A 29 11.39 -9.25 5.52
C VAL A 29 10.20 -9.70 6.36
N VAL A 30 9.01 -9.54 5.81
CA VAL A 30 7.75 -9.87 6.49
C VAL A 30 7.01 -10.94 5.71
N PHE A 31 6.43 -11.91 6.41
CA PHE A 31 5.47 -12.87 5.86
C PHE A 31 4.06 -12.41 6.26
N PRO A 32 3.32 -11.72 5.38
CA PRO A 32 2.06 -11.07 5.76
C PRO A 32 0.96 -12.05 6.16
N GLU A 33 1.01 -13.26 5.60
CA GLU A 33 0.09 -14.36 5.86
C GLU A 33 0.34 -15.04 7.21
N GLY A 34 1.53 -14.85 7.79
CA GLY A 34 2.01 -15.64 8.93
C GLY A 34 2.56 -17.00 8.49
N ALA A 35 2.11 -18.07 9.17
CA ALA A 35 2.54 -19.43 8.85
C ALA A 35 1.81 -19.94 7.60
N SER A 36 2.55 -20.43 6.60
CA SER A 36 1.97 -21.05 5.41
C SER A 36 1.42 -22.44 5.74
N ASP A 37 0.19 -22.73 5.32
CA ASP A 37 -0.45 -24.05 5.48
C ASP A 37 0.08 -25.10 4.47
N GLY A 38 0.90 -24.69 3.49
CA GLY A 38 1.48 -25.58 2.49
C GLY A 38 0.49 -26.13 1.46
N ASP A 39 -0.75 -25.61 1.44
CA ASP A 39 -1.84 -26.02 0.56
C ASP A 39 -1.74 -25.44 -0.87
N GLY A 40 -0.73 -24.61 -1.11
CA GLY A 40 -0.43 -24.07 -2.44
C GLY A 40 -1.27 -22.85 -2.82
N VAL A 41 -2.01 -22.24 -1.89
CA VAL A 41 -2.66 -20.93 -2.10
C VAL A 41 -1.91 -19.82 -1.37
N VAL A 42 -2.30 -18.57 -1.63
CA VAL A 42 -1.90 -17.39 -0.87
C VAL A 42 -3.15 -16.94 -0.10
N HIS A 43 -3.07 -16.95 1.21
CA HIS A 43 -4.18 -16.60 2.09
C HIS A 43 -4.24 -15.10 2.39
N LYS A 44 -5.28 -14.70 3.10
CA LYS A 44 -5.49 -13.33 3.58
C LYS A 44 -4.31 -12.88 4.45
N GLY A 45 -3.71 -11.74 4.12
CA GLY A 45 -2.65 -11.13 4.90
C GLY A 45 -3.15 -10.33 6.11
N HIS A 46 -2.34 -10.27 7.17
CA HIS A 46 -2.52 -9.37 8.31
C HIS A 46 -2.07 -7.95 7.97
N ALA A 47 -2.80 -6.94 8.45
CA ALA A 47 -2.53 -5.53 8.10
C ALA A 47 -1.37 -4.88 8.89
N ARG A 48 -0.79 -5.55 9.90
CA ARG A 48 0.22 -4.95 10.80
C ARG A 48 1.46 -4.41 10.06
N PHE A 49 1.87 -5.08 8.99
CA PHE A 49 3.03 -4.63 8.20
C PHE A 49 2.72 -3.37 7.38
N VAL A 50 1.48 -3.21 6.92
CA VAL A 50 1.04 -1.98 6.24
C VAL A 50 1.00 -0.83 7.23
N ALA A 51 0.44 -1.04 8.42
CA ALA A 51 0.43 -0.03 9.49
C ALA A 51 1.86 0.43 9.84
N LEU A 52 2.81 -0.51 9.95
CA LEU A 52 4.22 -0.17 10.14
C LEU A 52 4.77 0.64 8.96
N ALA A 53 4.47 0.23 7.72
CA ALA A 53 5.02 0.89 6.54
C ALA A 53 4.48 2.32 6.37
N LEU A 54 3.19 2.55 6.65
CA LEU A 54 2.57 3.88 6.65
C LEU A 54 3.14 4.77 7.75
N SER A 55 3.21 4.27 9.00
CA SER A 55 3.74 5.04 10.14
C SER A 55 5.22 5.39 10.01
N THR A 56 5.99 4.61 9.24
CA THR A 56 7.43 4.86 9.01
C THR A 56 7.74 5.47 7.65
N GLY A 57 6.74 5.63 6.78
CA GLY A 57 6.91 6.17 5.42
C GLY A 57 7.80 5.32 4.51
N VAL A 58 7.91 4.01 4.77
CA VAL A 58 8.77 3.11 3.97
C VAL A 58 8.00 2.41 2.86
N THR A 59 8.64 2.24 1.72
CA THR A 59 8.12 1.54 0.56
C THR A 59 8.01 0.03 0.81
N ILE A 60 6.94 -0.60 0.31
CA ILE A 60 6.74 -2.05 0.40
C ILE A 60 7.15 -2.70 -0.93
N VAL A 61 7.99 -3.73 -0.89
CA VAL A 61 8.37 -4.51 -2.08
C VAL A 61 7.81 -5.93 -1.98
N PRO A 62 6.77 -6.29 -2.77
CA PRO A 62 6.23 -7.64 -2.81
C PRO A 62 7.27 -8.64 -3.32
N ALA A 63 7.36 -9.81 -2.68
CA ALA A 63 8.25 -10.88 -3.12
C ALA A 63 7.64 -12.26 -2.89
N ALA A 64 8.00 -13.23 -3.72
CA ALA A 64 7.54 -14.60 -3.60
C ALA A 64 8.69 -15.60 -3.85
N LEU A 65 8.74 -16.64 -3.01
CA LEU A 65 9.62 -17.80 -3.20
C LEU A 65 8.87 -18.85 -4.02
N VAL A 66 9.39 -19.17 -5.20
CA VAL A 66 8.78 -20.15 -6.12
C VAL A 66 9.69 -21.37 -6.24
N PRO A 67 9.20 -22.59 -5.96
CA PRO A 67 10.01 -23.80 -6.12
C PRO A 67 10.37 -23.99 -7.60
N LEU A 68 11.64 -24.31 -7.87
CA LEU A 68 12.05 -24.74 -9.21
C LEU A 68 11.45 -26.13 -9.47
N LYS A 69 10.81 -26.31 -10.63
CA LYS A 69 10.24 -27.62 -11.01
C LYS A 69 11.39 -28.62 -11.19
N ALA A 70 11.23 -29.80 -10.59
CA ALA A 70 12.13 -30.93 -10.73
C ALA A 70 12.04 -31.50 -12.16
N ARG A 71 12.70 -30.86 -13.12
CA ARG A 71 13.06 -31.51 -14.40
C ARG A 71 14.49 -32.06 -14.36
N ASP A 72 15.25 -31.68 -13.35
CA ASP A 72 16.62 -32.12 -13.13
C ASP A 72 16.68 -32.90 -11.82
N ALA A 73 17.12 -34.15 -11.89
CA ALA A 73 17.28 -35.08 -10.78
C ALA A 73 18.37 -34.59 -9.79
N LEU A 74 18.06 -33.59 -8.96
CA LEU A 74 18.95 -33.13 -7.90
C LEU A 74 18.23 -33.08 -6.53
N PRO A 75 18.92 -33.39 -5.41
CA PRO A 75 18.32 -33.59 -4.08
C PRO A 75 18.01 -32.28 -3.34
N GLU A 76 18.09 -31.13 -4.00
CA GLU A 76 18.09 -29.82 -3.33
C GLU A 76 16.81 -29.05 -3.63
N PHE A 77 16.10 -28.65 -2.56
CA PHE A 77 14.96 -27.74 -2.63
C PHE A 77 15.41 -26.36 -3.13
N ARG A 78 15.51 -26.18 -4.44
CA ARG A 78 15.88 -24.91 -5.05
C ARG A 78 14.64 -24.02 -5.21
N TYR A 79 14.71 -22.82 -4.66
CA TYR A 79 13.69 -21.78 -4.82
C TYR A 79 14.24 -20.62 -5.66
N ARG A 80 13.36 -19.98 -6.43
CA ARG A 80 13.61 -18.70 -7.09
C ARG A 80 12.87 -17.60 -6.34
N LEU A 81 13.59 -16.55 -5.94
CA LEU A 81 12.98 -15.32 -5.45
C LEU A 81 12.49 -14.49 -6.65
N ARG A 82 11.20 -14.17 -6.67
CA ARG A 82 10.61 -13.20 -7.61
C ARG A 82 10.29 -11.94 -6.83
N ILE A 83 10.80 -10.80 -7.29
CA ILE A 83 10.59 -9.48 -6.69
C ILE A 83 9.65 -8.70 -7.60
N GLY A 84 8.64 -8.07 -7.01
CA GLY A 84 7.65 -7.25 -7.69
C GLY A 84 8.00 -5.76 -7.71
N GLU A 85 7.09 -4.99 -8.28
CA GLU A 85 7.14 -3.53 -8.29
C GLU A 85 6.98 -2.96 -6.87
N ALA A 86 7.78 -1.94 -6.56
CA ALA A 86 7.74 -1.23 -5.30
C ALA A 86 6.41 -0.46 -5.14
N ILE A 87 5.81 -0.52 -3.95
CA ILE A 87 4.57 0.15 -3.63
C ILE A 87 4.89 1.28 -2.64
N GLU A 88 4.86 2.51 -3.15
CA GLU A 88 5.04 3.71 -2.35
C GLU A 88 3.89 3.89 -1.36
N THR A 89 4.23 4.09 -0.08
CA THR A 89 3.29 4.21 1.03
C THR A 89 3.07 5.65 1.46
N THR A 90 4.01 6.54 1.13
CA THR A 90 3.97 7.97 1.44
C THR A 90 2.71 8.66 0.93
N ARG A 91 2.17 8.22 -0.22
CA ARG A 91 0.90 8.72 -0.78
C ARG A 91 -0.34 8.42 0.07
N PHE A 92 -0.22 7.51 1.04
CA PHE A 92 -1.29 7.11 1.94
C PHE A 92 -0.96 7.47 3.40
N ALA A 93 0.13 8.19 3.64
CA ALA A 93 0.60 8.58 4.96
C ALA A 93 0.38 10.09 5.16
N GLY A 94 -0.32 10.48 6.23
CA GLY A 94 -0.43 11.89 6.63
C GLY A 94 -1.53 12.17 7.65
N ASP A 95 -1.42 13.33 8.31
CA ASP A 95 -2.41 13.88 9.28
C ASP A 95 -3.76 14.24 8.63
N GLN A 96 -3.95 13.93 7.35
CA GLN A 96 -5.12 14.27 6.55
C GLN A 96 -6.07 13.09 6.32
N LEU A 97 -5.89 11.94 6.97
CA LEU A 97 -6.88 10.85 6.87
C LEU A 97 -8.13 11.18 7.72
N PRO A 98 -9.30 11.44 7.11
CA PRO A 98 -10.52 11.65 7.88
C PRO A 98 -11.04 10.34 8.50
N SER A 99 -11.06 10.28 9.83
CA SER A 99 -11.67 9.24 10.68
C SER A 99 -11.03 7.84 10.68
N ASP A 100 -11.13 7.14 11.81
CA ASP A 100 -10.66 5.77 12.04
C ASP A 100 -11.19 4.76 11.01
N VAL A 101 -12.36 5.02 10.43
CA VAL A 101 -12.99 4.16 9.43
C VAL A 101 -12.19 4.15 8.13
N LEU A 102 -11.75 5.33 7.66
CA LEU A 102 -10.96 5.44 6.43
C LEU A 102 -9.57 4.84 6.60
N GLU A 103 -8.97 5.00 7.78
CA GLU A 103 -7.69 4.36 8.12
C GLU A 103 -7.79 2.84 7.99
N GLY A 104 -8.86 2.23 8.51
CA GLY A 104 -9.14 0.80 8.35
C GLY A 104 -9.27 0.36 6.89
N PHE A 105 -9.94 1.16 6.05
CA PHE A 105 -10.09 0.88 4.62
C PHE A 105 -8.75 0.94 3.87
N ILE A 106 -7.90 1.93 4.16
CA ILE A 106 -6.57 2.07 3.55
C ILE A 106 -5.67 0.89 3.96
N LEU A 107 -5.62 0.57 5.26
CA LEU A 107 -4.89 -0.58 5.75
C LEU A 107 -5.31 -1.86 5.05
N ARG A 108 -6.61 -2.08 4.90
CA ARG A 108 -7.14 -3.27 4.24
C ARG A 108 -6.85 -3.30 2.75
N GLY A 109 -7.14 -2.21 2.03
CA GLY A 109 -6.94 -2.11 0.59
C GLY A 109 -5.48 -2.29 0.19
N LEU A 110 -4.56 -1.64 0.91
CA LEU A 110 -3.13 -1.76 0.65
C LEU A 110 -2.59 -3.15 1.00
N THR A 111 -3.12 -3.78 2.07
CA THR A 111 -2.83 -5.19 2.38
C THR A 111 -3.24 -6.11 1.23
N ASP A 112 -4.46 -5.96 0.72
CA ASP A 112 -4.98 -6.78 -0.37
C ASP A 112 -4.22 -6.56 -1.69
N LEU A 113 -3.79 -5.33 -1.97
CA LEU A 113 -2.92 -5.03 -3.10
C LEU A 113 -1.59 -5.80 -3.02
N VAL A 114 -0.93 -5.75 -1.86
CA VAL A 114 0.34 -6.47 -1.64
C VAL A 114 0.14 -7.97 -1.80
N MET A 115 -0.89 -8.54 -1.17
CA MET A 115 -1.19 -9.98 -1.25
C MET A 115 -1.54 -10.42 -2.68
N THR A 116 -2.24 -9.59 -3.43
CA THR A 116 -2.54 -9.83 -4.85
C THR A 116 -1.26 -9.88 -5.68
N ARG A 117 -0.33 -8.93 -5.48
CA ARG A 117 0.97 -8.93 -6.17
C ARG A 117 1.81 -10.16 -5.78
N ILE A 118 1.85 -10.54 -4.51
CA ILE A 118 2.52 -11.77 -4.05
C ILE A 118 1.91 -13.00 -4.72
N SER A 119 0.59 -13.10 -4.79
CA SER A 119 -0.14 -14.19 -5.45
C SER A 119 0.24 -14.33 -6.94
N GLN A 120 0.28 -13.22 -7.67
CA GLN A 120 0.72 -13.17 -9.07
C GLN A 120 2.19 -13.58 -9.23
N LEU A 121 3.08 -13.11 -8.34
CA LEU A 121 4.50 -13.51 -8.33
C LEU A 121 4.66 -15.00 -7.99
N ALA A 122 3.86 -15.53 -7.07
CA ALA A 122 3.89 -16.94 -6.70
C ALA A 122 3.28 -17.85 -7.78
N GLY A 123 2.44 -17.31 -8.65
CA GLY A 123 1.63 -18.10 -9.60
C GLY A 123 0.62 -18.99 -8.88
N ARG A 124 0.14 -18.54 -7.70
CA ARG A 124 -0.81 -19.25 -6.84
C ARG A 124 -2.14 -18.51 -6.83
N ARG A 125 -3.19 -19.16 -6.36
CA ARG A 125 -4.50 -18.52 -6.21
C ARG A 125 -4.53 -17.71 -4.90
N TYR A 126 -5.11 -16.51 -4.94
CA TYR A 126 -5.45 -15.76 -3.71
C TYR A 126 -6.78 -16.27 -3.12
N LEU A 127 -6.82 -16.47 -1.81
CA LEU A 127 -8.03 -16.84 -1.07
C LEU A 127 -8.24 -15.87 0.10
N ASP A 128 -9.43 -15.27 0.16
CA ASP A 128 -9.82 -14.36 1.24
C ASP A 128 -10.28 -15.14 2.49
N SER A 129 -9.36 -15.91 3.05
CA SER A 129 -9.48 -16.55 4.36
C SER A 129 -8.10 -16.60 5.01
N TYR A 130 -8.03 -16.57 6.33
CA TYR A 130 -6.75 -16.70 7.02
C TYR A 130 -6.21 -18.14 6.97
N ALA A 131 -4.88 -18.29 6.99
CA ALA A 131 -4.21 -19.57 7.13
C ALA A 131 -4.60 -20.20 8.49
N GLY A 132 -5.05 -21.45 8.48
CA GLY A 132 -5.54 -22.20 9.66
C GLY A 132 -7.05 -22.44 9.70
N GLU A 133 -7.89 -21.57 9.14
CA GLU A 133 -9.34 -21.84 9.01
C GLU A 133 -9.61 -22.98 8.02
N ALA A 134 -8.78 -23.10 6.97
CA ALA A 134 -8.83 -24.20 6.02
C ALA A 134 -8.48 -25.55 6.66
N LYS A 135 -7.47 -25.57 7.55
CA LYS A 135 -7.07 -26.77 8.31
C LYS A 135 -8.15 -27.24 9.28
N LYS A 136 -8.85 -26.32 9.97
CA LYS A 136 -10.03 -26.65 10.79
C LYS A 136 -11.15 -27.29 9.95
N ARG A 137 -11.42 -26.76 8.75
CA ARG A 137 -12.42 -27.34 7.83
C ARG A 137 -12.02 -28.72 7.30
N GLN A 138 -10.74 -28.97 6.99
CA GLN A 138 -10.24 -30.28 6.55
C GLN A 138 -10.25 -31.32 7.67
N VAL A 139 -9.82 -30.96 8.88
CA VAL A 139 -9.77 -31.87 10.04
C VAL A 139 -11.18 -32.31 10.48
N LEU A 140 -12.21 -31.49 10.23
CA LEU A 140 -13.60 -31.80 10.59
C LEU A 140 -14.30 -32.82 9.66
N GLY A 141 -13.67 -33.30 8.59
CA GLY A 141 -14.15 -34.45 7.80
C GLY A 141 -15.60 -34.36 7.29
N ARG A 142 -16.15 -33.15 7.13
CA ARG A 142 -17.57 -32.93 6.85
C ARG A 142 -17.76 -32.71 5.35
N SER A 143 -18.47 -33.62 4.69
CA SER A 143 -19.02 -33.36 3.36
C SER A 143 -19.98 -32.17 3.48
N ILE A 144 -19.62 -31.04 2.85
CA ILE A 144 -20.42 -29.82 2.87
C ILE A 144 -21.76 -30.12 2.20
N GLY A 145 -22.85 -30.02 2.95
CA GLY A 145 -24.20 -30.26 2.43
C GLY A 145 -24.55 -29.24 1.33
N LEU A 146 -25.45 -29.59 0.41
CA LEU A 146 -25.89 -28.68 -0.67
C LEU A 146 -26.43 -27.33 -0.15
N SER A 147 -27.01 -27.32 1.07
CA SER A 147 -27.43 -26.11 1.80
C SER A 147 -26.25 -25.25 2.23
N GLU A 148 -25.23 -25.83 2.87
CA GLU A 148 -24.00 -25.15 3.26
C GLU A 148 -23.22 -24.66 2.03
N TRP A 149 -23.27 -25.39 0.90
CA TRP A 149 -22.67 -24.96 -0.37
C TRP A 149 -23.41 -23.77 -1.00
N ARG A 150 -24.74 -23.71 -0.86
CA ARG A 150 -25.57 -22.58 -1.29
C ARG A 150 -25.35 -21.35 -0.41
N GLU A 151 -25.27 -21.54 0.88
CA GLU A 151 -24.99 -20.50 1.88
C GLU A 151 -23.58 -19.94 1.67
N GLN A 152 -22.58 -20.80 1.48
CA GLN A 152 -21.21 -20.38 1.15
C GLN A 152 -21.11 -19.70 -0.23
N ARG A 153 -21.98 -20.03 -1.19
CA ARG A 153 -22.07 -19.29 -2.47
C ARG A 153 -22.73 -17.93 -2.30
N ALA A 154 -23.73 -17.83 -1.43
CA ALA A 154 -24.38 -16.56 -1.10
C ALA A 154 -23.40 -15.65 -0.34
N GLU A 155 -22.67 -16.17 0.63
CA GLU A 155 -21.58 -15.47 1.35
C GLU A 155 -20.45 -15.02 0.41
N ARG A 156 -20.06 -15.86 -0.56
CA ARG A 156 -19.07 -15.44 -1.58
C ARG A 156 -19.60 -14.32 -2.45
N ARG A 157 -20.89 -14.33 -2.78
CA ARG A 157 -21.53 -13.28 -3.58
C ARG A 157 -21.60 -11.98 -2.79
N THR A 158 -22.01 -12.02 -1.51
CA THR A 158 -22.03 -10.84 -0.64
C THR A 158 -20.63 -10.32 -0.36
N ALA A 159 -19.63 -11.19 -0.15
CA ALA A 159 -18.23 -10.79 -0.01
C ALA A 159 -17.66 -10.16 -1.29
N GLU A 160 -18.06 -10.69 -2.46
CA GLU A 160 -17.70 -10.10 -3.76
C GLU A 160 -18.41 -8.77 -4.00
N GLU A 161 -19.66 -8.62 -3.58
CA GLU A 161 -20.40 -7.35 -3.60
C GLU A 161 -19.76 -6.33 -2.65
N HIS A 162 -19.38 -6.73 -1.43
CA HIS A 162 -18.66 -5.88 -0.50
C HIS A 162 -17.29 -5.46 -1.05
N ARG A 163 -16.51 -6.37 -1.61
CA ARG A 163 -15.23 -6.05 -2.26
C ARG A 163 -15.40 -5.10 -3.43
N ARG A 164 -16.37 -5.34 -4.31
CA ARG A 164 -16.67 -4.44 -5.44
C ARG A 164 -17.15 -3.07 -4.94
N ALA A 165 -17.93 -3.02 -3.88
CA ALA A 165 -18.36 -1.77 -3.25
C ALA A 165 -17.16 -1.02 -2.66
N SER A 166 -16.26 -1.69 -1.95
CA SER A 166 -15.03 -1.08 -1.43
C SER A 166 -14.08 -0.63 -2.53
N GLU A 167 -13.94 -1.40 -3.61
CA GLU A 167 -13.12 -1.05 -4.77
C GLU A 167 -13.70 0.15 -5.53
N ALA A 168 -15.02 0.19 -5.71
CA ALA A 168 -15.70 1.32 -6.33
C ALA A 168 -15.64 2.59 -5.47
N GLU A 169 -15.73 2.45 -4.15
CA GLU A 169 -15.59 3.58 -3.22
C GLU A 169 -14.16 4.11 -3.18
N LEU A 170 -13.17 3.21 -3.17
CA LEU A 170 -11.76 3.61 -3.28
C LEU A 170 -11.51 4.33 -4.60
N ALA A 171 -12.02 3.83 -5.72
CA ALA A 171 -11.92 4.50 -7.01
C ALA A 171 -12.55 5.90 -6.97
N ARG A 172 -13.73 6.05 -6.35
CA ARG A 172 -14.35 7.37 -6.15
C ARG A 172 -13.51 8.31 -5.32
N LEU A 173 -12.97 7.85 -4.19
CA LEU A 173 -12.14 8.67 -3.31
C LEU A 173 -10.83 9.08 -4.00
N LEU A 174 -10.30 8.24 -4.88
CA LEU A 174 -9.15 8.59 -5.72
C LEU A 174 -9.54 9.62 -6.78
N ASP A 175 -10.67 9.43 -7.48
CA ASP A 175 -11.16 10.38 -8.48
C ASP A 175 -11.49 11.76 -7.86
N GLU A 176 -12.08 11.80 -6.67
CA GLU A 176 -12.38 13.03 -5.93
C GLU A 176 -11.10 13.75 -5.46
N GLN A 177 -10.09 12.99 -5.02
CA GLN A 177 -8.79 13.57 -4.66
C GLN A 177 -8.03 14.07 -5.88
N ASP A 178 -8.04 13.32 -6.99
CA ASP A 178 -7.43 13.74 -8.25
C ASP A 178 -8.08 15.04 -8.76
N ALA A 179 -9.41 15.17 -8.64
CA ALA A 179 -10.11 16.41 -8.96
C ALA A 179 -9.70 17.56 -8.02
N ALA A 180 -9.59 17.33 -6.72
CA ALA A 180 -9.17 18.35 -5.75
C ALA A 180 -7.74 18.84 -5.99
N ILE A 181 -6.80 17.93 -6.28
CA ILE A 181 -5.41 18.27 -6.64
C ILE A 181 -5.37 19.11 -7.91
N MET A 182 -6.18 18.78 -8.91
CA MET A 182 -6.24 19.53 -10.17
C MET A 182 -6.84 20.93 -9.97
N ASP A 183 -7.89 21.07 -9.17
CA ASP A 183 -8.49 22.37 -8.84
C ASP A 183 -7.50 23.26 -8.07
N GLU A 184 -6.78 22.68 -7.09
CA GLU A 184 -5.73 23.39 -6.36
C GLU A 184 -4.60 23.85 -7.30
N ALA A 185 -4.17 22.99 -8.23
CA ALA A 185 -3.15 23.34 -9.22
C ALA A 185 -3.62 24.45 -10.18
N ILE A 186 -4.89 24.44 -10.60
CA ILE A 186 -5.48 25.49 -11.44
C ILE A 186 -5.48 26.83 -10.69
N GLU A 187 -5.89 26.83 -9.42
CA GLU A 187 -5.98 28.05 -8.64
C GLU A 187 -4.59 28.60 -8.29
N ALA A 188 -3.64 27.73 -7.97
CA ALA A 188 -2.23 28.10 -7.79
C ALA A 188 -1.64 28.74 -9.06
N ALA A 189 -1.95 28.19 -10.25
CA ALA A 189 -1.50 28.75 -11.51
C ALA A 189 -2.10 30.14 -11.79
N ARG A 190 -3.38 30.36 -11.46
CA ARG A 190 -4.02 31.68 -11.54
C ARG A 190 -3.35 32.70 -10.63
N GLN A 191 -3.15 32.35 -9.36
CA GLN A 191 -2.49 33.22 -8.38
C GLN A 191 -1.06 33.56 -8.81
N GLN A 192 -0.33 32.60 -9.37
CA GLN A 192 1.01 32.83 -9.89
C GLN A 192 1.00 33.80 -11.08
N ALA A 193 0.03 33.68 -11.99
CA ALA A 193 -0.14 34.61 -13.10
C ALA A 193 -0.48 36.04 -12.63
N GLU A 194 -1.37 36.18 -11.64
CA GLU A 194 -1.70 37.48 -11.04
C GLU A 194 -0.49 38.13 -10.35
N ARG A 195 0.27 37.35 -9.58
CA ARG A 195 1.51 37.81 -8.95
C ARG A 195 2.53 38.25 -9.99
N ALA A 196 2.71 37.49 -11.07
CA ALA A 196 3.61 37.84 -12.16
C ALA A 196 3.18 39.16 -12.85
N ALA A 197 1.88 39.29 -13.16
CA ALA A 197 1.33 40.50 -13.77
C ALA A 197 1.51 41.75 -12.89
N LEU A 198 1.25 41.64 -11.57
CA LEU A 198 1.45 42.74 -10.63
C LEU A 198 2.93 43.13 -10.55
N THR A 199 3.82 42.14 -10.55
CA THR A 199 5.28 42.36 -10.53
C THR A 199 5.73 43.09 -11.80
N GLU A 200 5.21 42.70 -12.95
CA GLU A 200 5.51 43.36 -14.23
C GLU A 200 4.93 44.78 -14.29
N GLN A 201 3.72 44.99 -13.78
CA GLN A 201 3.08 46.31 -13.72
C GLN A 201 3.87 47.27 -12.81
N ARG A 202 4.35 46.79 -11.66
CA ARG A 202 5.27 47.54 -10.77
C ARG A 202 6.59 47.86 -11.46
N ALA A 203 7.18 46.89 -12.18
CA ALA A 203 8.42 47.11 -12.92
C ALA A 203 8.24 48.15 -14.04
N ARG A 204 7.12 48.11 -14.77
CA ARG A 204 6.77 49.11 -15.80
C ARG A 204 6.57 50.50 -15.20
N ALA A 205 5.88 50.61 -14.06
CA ALA A 205 5.69 51.87 -13.35
C ALA A 205 7.03 52.46 -12.85
N ALA A 206 7.90 51.63 -12.29
CA ALA A 206 9.24 52.04 -11.85
C ALA A 206 10.11 52.57 -13.02
N ARG A 207 10.10 51.88 -14.16
CA ARG A 207 10.78 52.34 -15.39
C ARG A 207 10.23 53.68 -15.88
N ARG A 208 8.91 53.86 -15.83
CA ARG A 208 8.24 55.10 -16.24
C ARG A 208 8.62 56.27 -15.33
N ASN A 209 8.65 56.06 -14.01
CA ASN A 209 9.07 57.10 -13.06
C ASN A 209 10.55 57.47 -13.21
N GLN A 210 11.45 56.48 -13.46
CA GLN A 210 12.87 56.77 -13.71
C GLN A 210 13.09 57.59 -14.99
N ALA A 211 12.31 57.35 -16.04
CA ALA A 211 12.37 58.11 -17.29
C ALA A 211 11.74 59.52 -17.19
N GLN A 212 10.99 59.82 -16.12
CA GLN A 212 10.34 61.12 -15.89
C GLN A 212 11.10 62.02 -14.90
N THR A 213 12.17 61.53 -14.28
CA THR A 213 13.14 62.38 -13.55
C THR A 213 13.84 63.28 -14.57
N PRO A 214 13.59 64.60 -14.58
CA PRO A 214 14.29 65.49 -15.50
C PRO A 214 15.75 65.58 -15.07
N ASP A 215 16.68 65.47 -16.02
CA ASP A 215 18.01 66.06 -15.88
C ASP A 215 17.82 67.57 -15.68
N GLY A 216 17.84 67.98 -14.42
CA GLY A 216 17.81 69.36 -14.00
C GLY A 216 18.95 69.59 -13.02
N ASP A 217 20.16 69.80 -13.54
CA ASP A 217 20.94 71.01 -13.30
C ASP A 217 22.27 70.96 -14.06
N GLY A 218 22.54 72.02 -14.82
CA GLY A 218 23.75 72.25 -15.62
C GLY A 218 23.56 73.34 -16.66
#